data_AF-A0A8S3XJK3-F1
#
_entry.id   AF-A0A8S3XJK3-F1
#
_cell.length_a   1.000
_cell.length_b   1.000
_cell.length_c   1.000
_cell.angle_alpha   90.00
_cell.angle_beta   90.00
_cell.angle_gamma   90.00
#
_symmetry.space_group_name_H-M   'P 1'
#
loop_
_entity.id
_entity.type
_entity.pdbx_description
1 polymer ?
#
loop_
_entity_poly.entity_id
_entity_poly.type
_entity_poly.pdbx_seq_one_letter_code
_entity_poly.pdbx_strand_id
1 'polypeptide(L)'
;MLVTYLEASRDLCETDSVLFGAAVAACRIIGAKLHMAGRATKQSSAIPAWRKRIEDRIAKARALIGRLTSFRSGNNRPRVVRTVRMAFAGTNISLSQPDITQKLTERIDDLKQKIAAWGKRIRRFTERSRRLNQNRLF
;
A
#
# COMPACT_ATOMS: atom_id res chain seq x y z
N MET A 1 50.12 7.54 21.42
CA MET A 1 48.92 7.65 22.27
C MET A 1 47.97 6.46 22.11
N LEU A 2 47.63 5.96 20.91
CA LEU A 2 46.75 4.78 20.82
C LEU A 2 47.32 3.51 21.49
N VAL A 3 48.62 3.25 21.26
CA VAL A 3 49.32 2.07 21.79
C VAL A 3 49.28 2.03 23.32
N THR A 4 49.42 3.17 23.99
CA THR A 4 49.35 3.26 25.46
C THR A 4 47.95 3.00 26.02
N TYR A 5 46.88 3.29 25.27
CA TYR A 5 45.51 2.96 25.69
C TYR A 5 45.14 1.50 25.39
N LEU A 6 45.75 0.88 24.39
CA LEU A 6 45.59 -0.55 24.11
C LEU A 6 46.31 -1.43 25.14
N GLU A 7 47.52 -1.04 25.55
CA GLU A 7 48.26 -1.74 26.60
C GLU A 7 47.60 -1.63 27.99
N ALA A 8 46.81 -0.57 28.21
CA ALA A 8 46.07 -0.34 29.44
C ALA A 8 44.68 -1.01 29.49
N SER A 9 44.14 -1.46 28.35
CA SER A 9 42.82 -2.10 28.31
C SER A 9 42.85 -3.48 28.96
N ARG A 10 41.89 -3.77 29.83
CA ARG A 10 41.84 -5.05 30.57
C ARG A 10 40.80 -6.01 30.03
N ASP A 11 39.72 -5.46 29.47
CA ASP A 11 38.58 -6.23 28.97
C ASP A 11 38.35 -6.02 27.47
N LEU A 12 37.81 -7.04 26.82
CA LEU A 12 37.54 -7.04 25.37
C LEU A 12 36.66 -5.85 24.93
N CYS A 13 35.69 -5.46 25.76
CA CYS A 13 34.82 -4.31 25.49
C CYS A 13 35.58 -2.98 25.52
N GLU A 14 36.58 -2.86 26.39
CA GLU A 14 37.44 -1.66 26.44
C GLU A 14 38.34 -1.61 25.21
N THR A 15 38.95 -2.74 24.83
CA THR A 15 39.76 -2.84 23.62
C THR A 15 38.94 -2.49 22.37
N ASP A 16 37.72 -3.02 22.24
CA ASP A 16 36.80 -2.73 21.13
C ASP A 16 36.45 -1.23 21.07
N SER A 17 36.14 -0.62 22.23
CA SER A 17 35.82 0.80 22.32
C SER A 17 37.01 1.70 21.92
N VAL A 18 38.22 1.34 22.36
CA VAL A 18 39.46 2.06 22.01
C VAL A 18 39.76 1.95 20.52
N LEU A 19 39.65 0.75 19.94
CA LEU A 19 39.85 0.52 18.51
C LEU A 19 38.81 1.26 17.66
N PHE A 20 37.54 1.19 18.06
CA PHE A 20 36.46 1.88 17.37
C PHE A 20 36.65 3.41 17.41
N GLY A 21 36.98 3.96 18.59
CA GLY A 21 37.26 5.39 18.74
C GLY A 21 38.43 5.86 17.89
N ALA A 22 39.50 5.07 17.83
CA ALA A 22 40.68 5.35 17.01
C ALA A 22 40.36 5.33 15.51
N ALA A 23 39.61 4.33 15.06
CA ALA A 23 39.17 4.22 13.66
C ALA A 23 38.30 5.43 13.27
N VAL A 24 37.35 5.84 14.11
CA VAL A 24 36.51 7.02 13.87
C VAL A 24 37.36 8.30 13.80
N ALA A 25 38.34 8.46 14.70
CA ALA A 25 39.22 9.61 14.70
C ALA A 25 40.07 9.68 13.41
N ALA A 26 40.66 8.55 13.00
CA ALA A 26 41.43 8.46 11.76
C ALA A 26 40.58 8.79 10.53
N CYS A 27 39.37 8.23 10.44
CA CYS A 27 38.45 8.56 9.34
C CYS A 27 38.05 10.03 9.31
N ARG A 28 37.88 10.68 10.47
CA ARG A 28 37.61 12.13 10.55
C ARG A 28 38.78 12.97 10.05
N ILE A 29 40.01 12.61 10.42
CA ILE A 29 41.23 13.32 9.98
C ILE A 29 41.41 13.22 8.46
N ILE A 30 41.14 12.04 7.89
CA ILE A 30 41.29 11.77 6.45
C ILE A 30 40.07 12.29 5.65
N GLY A 31 39.00 12.75 6.32
CA GLY A 31 37.77 13.18 5.67
C GLY A 31 36.94 12.03 5.07
N ALA A 32 37.21 10.79 5.50
CA ALA A 32 36.48 9.62 5.05
C ALA A 32 35.07 9.61 5.66
N LYS A 33 34.05 9.50 4.80
CA LYS A 33 32.65 9.38 5.24
C LYS A 33 32.43 8.01 5.87
N LEU A 34 32.25 7.96 7.19
CA LEU A 34 31.83 6.74 7.87
C LEU A 34 30.36 6.46 7.52
N HIS A 35 30.12 5.51 6.62
CA HIS A 35 28.79 4.96 6.44
C HIS A 35 28.48 4.04 7.63
N MET A 36 27.88 4.62 8.67
CA MET A 36 27.26 3.81 9.72
C MET A 36 26.17 2.96 9.07
N ALA A 37 26.39 1.65 9.01
CA ALA A 37 25.43 0.67 8.50
C ALA A 37 24.25 0.55 9.49
N GLY A 38 23.46 1.62 9.61
CA GLY A 38 22.39 1.74 10.62
C GLY A 38 21.04 2.20 10.07
N ARG A 39 20.96 2.52 8.77
CA ARG A 39 19.68 2.78 8.09
C ARG A 39 19.76 2.28 6.66
N ALA A 40 19.78 0.97 6.49
CA ALA A 40 19.10 0.44 5.30
C ALA A 40 17.64 0.87 5.45
N THR A 41 17.24 1.97 4.80
CA THR A 41 15.84 2.26 4.56
C THR A 41 15.28 0.99 3.96
N LYS A 42 14.51 0.22 4.73
CA LYS A 42 13.84 -0.98 4.25
C LYS A 42 13.20 -0.58 2.93
N GLN A 43 13.69 -1.13 1.83
CA GLN A 43 13.05 -0.90 0.54
C GLN A 43 11.61 -1.33 0.75
N SER A 44 10.70 -0.36 0.79
CA SER A 44 9.27 -0.64 0.87
C SER A 44 9.01 -1.62 -0.26
N SER A 45 8.54 -2.82 0.06
CA SER A 45 8.31 -3.85 -0.93
C SER A 45 7.32 -3.28 -1.93
N ALA A 46 7.83 -2.92 -3.10
CA ALA A 46 7.08 -2.13 -4.07
C ALA A 46 5.81 -2.88 -4.41
N ILE A 47 4.65 -2.30 -4.04
CA ILE A 47 3.36 -2.89 -4.36
C ILE A 47 3.28 -3.01 -5.88
N PRO A 48 3.01 -4.21 -6.43
CA PRO A 48 2.94 -4.37 -7.88
C PRO A 48 1.91 -3.43 -8.50
N ALA A 49 2.24 -2.81 -9.64
CA ALA A 49 1.37 -1.84 -10.30
C ALA A 49 -0.04 -2.40 -10.63
N TRP A 50 -0.16 -3.70 -10.93
CA TRP A 50 -1.46 -4.34 -11.15
C TRP A 50 -2.33 -4.36 -9.88
N ARG A 51 -1.73 -4.52 -8.69
CA ARG A 51 -2.46 -4.54 -7.42
C ARG A 51 -3.04 -3.16 -7.13
N LYS A 52 -2.22 -2.12 -7.28
CA LYS A 52 -2.66 -0.72 -7.16
C LYS A 52 -3.83 -0.41 -8.08
N ARG A 53 -3.75 -0.82 -9.35
CA ARG A 53 -4.85 -0.67 -10.33
C ARG A 53 -6.16 -1.36 -9.88
N ILE A 54 -6.08 -2.50 -9.20
CA ILE A 54 -7.26 -3.19 -8.68
C ILE A 54 -7.82 -2.46 -7.45
N GLU A 55 -6.97 -2.00 -6.54
CA GLU A 55 -7.37 -1.21 -5.38
C GLU A 55 -8.09 0.07 -5.82
N ASP A 56 -7.58 0.76 -6.84
CA ASP A 56 -8.22 1.93 -7.44
C ASP A 56 -9.60 1.60 -8.05
N ARG A 57 -9.74 0.45 -8.73
CA ARG A 57 -11.03 -0.02 -9.26
C ARG A 57 -12.04 -0.30 -8.14
N ILE A 58 -11.60 -0.93 -7.05
CA ILE A 58 -12.44 -1.17 -5.88
C ILE A 58 -12.89 0.16 -5.27
N ALA A 59 -11.99 1.13 -5.09
CA ALA A 59 -12.31 2.43 -4.54
C ALA A 59 -13.34 3.18 -5.40
N LYS A 60 -13.14 3.22 -6.72
CA LYS A 60 -14.08 3.82 -7.67
C LYS A 60 -15.45 3.12 -7.64
N ALA A 61 -15.47 1.79 -7.57
CA ALA A 61 -16.72 1.03 -7.48
C ALA A 61 -17.49 1.32 -6.18
N ARG A 62 -16.80 1.38 -5.04
CA ARG A 62 -17.42 1.76 -3.75
C ARG A 62 -18.00 3.17 -3.77
N ALA A 63 -17.26 4.13 -4.34
CA ALA A 63 -17.75 5.49 -4.49
C ALA A 63 -18.99 5.56 -5.39
N LEU A 64 -19.02 4.77 -6.47
CA LEU A 64 -20.18 4.68 -7.35
C LEU A 64 -21.39 4.05 -6.64
N ILE A 65 -21.20 2.94 -5.91
CA ILE A 65 -22.26 2.33 -5.09
C ILE A 65 -22.87 3.37 -4.15
N GLY A 66 -22.04 4.13 -3.41
CA GLY A 66 -22.54 5.17 -2.50
C GLY A 66 -23.40 6.23 -3.19
N ARG A 67 -23.04 6.64 -4.41
CA ARG A 67 -23.83 7.60 -5.21
C ARG A 67 -25.13 6.99 -5.72
N LEU A 68 -25.11 5.74 -6.19
CA LEU A 68 -26.32 5.04 -6.64
C LEU A 68 -27.29 4.81 -5.48
N THR A 69 -26.79 4.42 -4.30
CA THR A 69 -27.60 4.27 -3.09
C THR A 69 -28.16 5.62 -2.64
N SER A 70 -27.37 6.70 -2.66
CA SER A 70 -27.84 8.05 -2.33
C SER A 70 -28.97 8.50 -3.25
N PHE A 71 -28.82 8.28 -4.56
CA PHE A 71 -29.86 8.58 -5.54
C PHE A 71 -31.14 7.78 -5.27
N ARG A 72 -31.00 6.47 -5.00
CA ARG A 72 -32.12 5.58 -4.64
C ARG A 72 -32.86 6.04 -3.38
N SER A 73 -32.16 6.65 -2.42
CA SER A 73 -32.75 7.25 -1.22
C SER A 73 -33.41 8.62 -1.45
N GLY A 74 -33.52 9.09 -2.70
CA GLY A 74 -34.17 10.35 -3.06
C GLY A 74 -33.24 11.55 -3.20
N ASN A 75 -31.92 11.36 -3.15
CA ASN A 75 -30.97 12.47 -3.33
C ASN A 75 -30.83 12.86 -4.82
N ASN A 76 -31.54 13.91 -5.21
CA ASN A 76 -31.58 14.42 -6.58
C ASN A 76 -30.61 15.59 -6.84
N ARG A 77 -29.58 15.78 -6.01
CA ARG A 77 -28.57 16.83 -6.27
C ARG A 77 -27.95 16.63 -7.67
N PRO A 78 -27.75 17.71 -8.47
CA PRO A 78 -27.29 17.60 -9.86
C PRO A 78 -26.02 16.77 -10.05
N ARG A 79 -25.07 16.85 -9.10
CA ARG A 79 -23.83 16.05 -9.11
C ARG A 79 -24.07 14.54 -8.99
N VAL A 80 -25.03 14.14 -8.16
CA VAL A 80 -25.41 12.73 -7.96
C VAL A 80 -26.12 12.22 -9.22
N VAL A 81 -27.12 12.97 -9.71
CA VAL A 81 -27.87 12.65 -10.94
C VAL A 81 -26.93 12.52 -12.14
N ARG A 82 -26.00 13.45 -12.34
CA ARG A 82 -24.99 13.37 -13.42
C ARG A 82 -24.16 12.10 -13.31
N THR A 83 -23.74 11.72 -12.10
CA THR A 83 -22.97 10.49 -11.93
C THR A 83 -23.80 9.26 -12.25
N VAL A 84 -25.06 9.22 -11.83
CA VAL A 84 -25.96 8.10 -12.11
C VAL A 84 -26.20 8.00 -13.62
N ARG A 85 -26.45 9.11 -14.32
CA ARG A 85 -26.53 9.13 -15.80
C ARG A 85 -25.28 8.56 -16.45
N MET A 86 -24.09 8.95 -15.98
CA MET A 86 -22.84 8.41 -16.50
C MET A 86 -22.66 6.91 -16.20
N ALA A 87 -23.20 6.42 -15.09
CA ALA A 87 -23.13 5.00 -14.72
C ALA A 87 -23.94 4.09 -15.67
N PHE A 88 -24.97 4.67 -16.30
CA PHE A 88 -25.84 4.06 -17.30
C PHE A 88 -25.57 4.60 -18.72
N ALA A 89 -24.49 5.38 -18.93
CA ALA A 89 -24.16 5.87 -20.26
C ALA A 89 -23.91 4.70 -21.21
N GLY A 90 -24.52 4.76 -22.40
CA GLY A 90 -24.48 3.67 -23.38
C GLY A 90 -25.43 2.51 -23.10
N THR A 91 -26.25 2.60 -22.05
CA THR A 91 -27.41 1.72 -21.86
C THR A 91 -28.69 2.49 -22.20
N ASN A 92 -29.70 1.81 -22.78
CA ASN A 92 -31.00 2.41 -23.11
C ASN A 92 -31.89 2.65 -21.88
N ILE A 93 -31.29 2.97 -20.73
CA ILE A 93 -31.95 3.13 -19.45
C ILE A 93 -32.13 4.62 -19.17
N SER A 94 -33.37 5.06 -19.05
CA SER A 94 -33.70 6.42 -18.64
C SER A 94 -34.03 6.47 -17.15
N LEU A 95 -33.58 7.53 -16.46
CA LEU A 95 -33.82 7.72 -15.03
C LEU A 95 -35.30 7.97 -14.68
N SER A 96 -36.11 8.31 -15.67
CA SER A 96 -37.55 8.55 -15.50
C SER A 96 -38.39 7.28 -15.68
N GLN A 97 -37.77 6.14 -16.01
CA GLN A 97 -38.49 4.88 -16.15
C GLN A 97 -38.97 4.38 -14.78
N PRO A 98 -40.16 3.74 -14.71
CA PRO A 98 -40.69 3.21 -13.45
C PRO A 98 -39.83 2.08 -12.87
N ASP A 99 -39.05 1.38 -13.70
CA ASP A 99 -38.18 0.26 -13.32
C ASP A 99 -36.77 0.68 -12.86
N ILE A 100 -36.50 1.99 -12.75
CA ILE A 100 -35.16 2.50 -12.44
C ILE A 100 -34.62 1.99 -11.09
N THR A 101 -35.49 1.83 -10.09
CA THR A 101 -35.11 1.35 -8.75
C THR A 101 -34.58 -0.08 -8.78
N GLN A 102 -35.16 -0.93 -9.62
CA GLN A 102 -34.71 -2.30 -9.82
C GLN A 102 -33.35 -2.30 -10.53
N LYS A 103 -33.23 -1.58 -11.65
CA LYS A 103 -31.98 -1.45 -12.42
C LYS A 103 -30.83 -0.88 -11.59
N LEU A 104 -31.11 0.06 -10.69
CA LEU A 104 -30.12 0.58 -9.73
C LEU A 104 -29.62 -0.51 -8.78
N THR A 105 -30.52 -1.37 -8.32
CA THR A 105 -30.19 -2.47 -7.40
C THR A 105 -29.35 -3.52 -8.09
N GLU A 106 -29.75 -3.95 -9.28
CA GLU A 106 -28.96 -4.86 -10.14
C GLU A 106 -27.55 -4.30 -10.38
N ARG A 107 -27.46 -3.01 -10.72
CA ARG A 107 -26.17 -2.35 -10.94
C ARG A 107 -25.30 -2.28 -9.68
N ILE A 108 -25.90 -2.09 -8.51
CA ILE A 108 -25.18 -2.10 -7.23
C ILE A 108 -24.64 -3.51 -6.95
N ASP A 109 -25.44 -4.55 -7.17
CA ASP A 109 -25.05 -5.93 -6.90
C ASP A 109 -23.97 -6.42 -7.86
N ASP A 110 -24.04 -6.04 -9.14
CA ASP A 110 -22.95 -6.22 -10.12
C ASP A 110 -21.62 -5.64 -9.60
N LEU A 111 -21.65 -4.42 -9.05
CA LEU A 111 -20.47 -3.75 -8.53
C LEU A 111 -19.94 -4.46 -7.28
N LYS A 112 -20.82 -4.92 -6.38
CA LYS A 112 -20.41 -5.73 -5.22
C LYS A 112 -19.76 -7.04 -5.66
N GLN A 113 -20.31 -7.73 -6.66
CA GLN A 113 -19.73 -8.96 -7.19
C GLN A 113 -18.35 -8.72 -7.80
N LYS A 114 -18.17 -7.63 -8.56
CA LYS A 114 -16.86 -7.23 -9.10
C LYS A 114 -15.85 -6.91 -7.99
N ILE A 115 -16.26 -6.17 -6.96
CA ILE A 115 -15.41 -5.89 -5.79
C ILE A 115 -14.98 -7.19 -5.10
N ALA A 116 -15.90 -8.14 -4.89
CA ALA A 116 -15.59 -9.42 -4.28
C ALA A 116 -14.57 -10.22 -5.11
N ALA A 117 -14.75 -10.27 -6.43
CA ALA A 117 -13.82 -10.94 -7.35
C ALA A 117 -12.42 -10.31 -7.32
N TRP A 118 -12.34 -8.98 -7.37
CA TRP A 118 -11.09 -8.22 -7.26
C TRP A 118 -10.40 -8.42 -5.91
N GLY A 119 -11.15 -8.39 -4.81
CA GLY A 119 -10.64 -8.67 -3.47
C GLY A 119 -10.07 -10.09 -3.36
N LYS A 120 -10.76 -11.09 -3.91
CA LYS A 120 -10.28 -12.49 -3.95
C LYS A 120 -8.96 -12.61 -4.71
N ARG A 121 -8.79 -11.89 -5.82
CA ARG A 121 -7.54 -11.86 -6.60
C ARG A 121 -6.37 -11.29 -5.79
N ILE A 122 -6.57 -10.18 -5.09
CA ILE A 122 -5.54 -9.59 -4.21
C ILE A 122 -5.20 -10.57 -3.08
N ARG A 123 -6.21 -11.15 -2.43
CA ARG A 123 -6.01 -12.11 -1.33
C ARG A 123 -5.17 -13.32 -1.75
N ARG A 124 -5.49 -13.95 -2.88
CA ARG A 124 -4.70 -15.08 -3.44
C ARG A 124 -3.23 -14.72 -3.65
N PHE A 125 -2.96 -13.53 -4.17
CA PHE A 125 -1.59 -13.06 -4.37
C PHE A 125 -0.84 -12.86 -3.04
N THR A 126 -1.50 -12.24 -2.06
CA THR A 126 -0.92 -12.04 -0.73
C THR A 126 -0.62 -13.36 -0.04
N GLU A 127 -1.54 -14.33 -0.11
CA GLU A 127 -1.35 -15.68 0.46
C GLU A 127 -0.19 -16.41 -0.22
N ARG A 128 -0.12 -16.39 -1.57
CA ARG A 128 1.01 -16.97 -2.31
C ARG A 128 2.33 -16.34 -1.91
N SER A 129 2.38 -15.00 -1.83
CA SER A 129 3.61 -14.28 -1.47
C SER A 129 4.05 -14.58 -0.04
N ARG A 130 3.08 -14.71 0.89
CA ARG A 130 3.35 -15.11 2.27
C ARG A 130 3.95 -16.51 2.35
N ARG A 131 3.36 -17.49 1.65
CA ARG A 131 3.89 -18.87 1.60
C ARG A 131 5.29 -18.93 1.02
N LEU A 132 5.54 -18.21 -0.08
CA LEU A 132 6.87 -18.14 -0.69
C LEU A 132 7.91 -17.60 0.29
N ASN A 133 7.56 -16.56 1.05
CA ASN A 133 8.47 -16.00 2.06
C ASN A 133 8.68 -16.96 3.24
N GLN A 134 7.64 -17.66 3.70
CA GLN A 134 7.76 -18.67 4.76
C GLN A 134 8.69 -19.81 4.34
N ASN A 135 8.51 -20.35 3.13
CA ASN A 135 9.36 -21.41 2.57
C ASN A 135 10.82 -20.96 2.27
N ARG A 136 11.13 -19.66 2.37
CA ARG A 136 12.50 -19.15 2.28
C ARG A 136 13.15 -19.01 3.64
N LEU A 137 12.36 -18.94 4.71
CA LEU A 137 12.81 -18.76 6.09
C LEU A 137 13.00 -20.10 6.81
N PHE A 138 12.30 -21.15 6.37
CA PHE A 138 12.42 -22.54 6.80
C PHE A 138 12.88 -23.40 5.62
#